data_AF-A0A1H3SUC6-F1
#
_entry.id   AF-A0A1H3SUC6-F1
#
_cell.length_a   1.000
_cell.length_b   1.000
_cell.length_c   1.000
_cell.angle_alpha   90.00
_cell.angle_beta   90.00
_cell.angle_gamma   90.00
#
_symmetry.space_group_name_H-M   'P 1'
#
loop_
_entity.id
_entity.type
_entity.pdbx_description
1 polymer ?
#
loop_
_entity_poly.entity_id
_entity_poly.type
_entity_poly.pdbx_seq_one_letter_code
_entity_poly.pdbx_strand_id
1 'polypeptide(L)'
;MSNTRIERDSMGELHVPEQALYGAQTQRAVDNFPISHQRMPTQFIRALILAKAAAAKANVELKQLSESQGKAIVDAAQGLLEGDFMQHFPVDIFQTGSGTSSNMNANEVIATLASRLLGEPVNPNDHVNCGQSSNDIIPTTIHVSAALGLHEQLLPALVHLVQVIERKAVEVHPFIKTGRTHLMDAMPVRMSQVLEGWAQQLKANIGHLQDLLPSLQALAQGGTAVGTGINAHPQFAAGFSRQLSSLTQVQFTPGKNLFALIGSQDTAVAVSGQLKAIAVTLMKIANDLRWMNSGPLAGLGEIELEGLQPGSSIMPGKVNPVIPEATAMVAAQVIGNDMTITVAGQSGNFELNVMLPIIAQNLLSSIELLANSSRLLADKAIASFKVNEPKLKEALSRNPILVTALNPIIGYQKAAEIAKTAYKQGRPVIDVALEHTDLPRSQLEILLDPEKLTAGGV
;
A
#
# COMPACT_ATOMS: atom_id res chain seq x y z
N MET A 1 41.91 -2.29 4.20
CA MET A 1 41.46 -1.00 4.75
C MET A 1 41.09 -0.14 3.55
N SER A 2 39.85 0.33 3.46
CA SER A 2 39.46 1.24 2.38
C SER A 2 40.22 2.56 2.53
N ASN A 3 40.78 3.10 1.44
CA ASN A 3 41.34 4.45 1.46
C ASN A 3 40.27 5.46 1.92
N THR A 4 40.69 6.45 2.69
CA THR A 4 39.85 7.54 3.17
C THR A 4 40.44 8.89 2.76
N ARG A 5 39.57 9.90 2.63
CA ARG A 5 39.93 11.31 2.47
C ARG A 5 39.51 12.09 3.72
N ILE A 6 40.19 13.18 4.00
CA ILE A 6 39.83 14.08 5.10
C ILE A 6 38.83 15.11 4.58
N GLU A 7 37.67 15.19 5.22
CA GLU A 7 36.65 16.21 4.99
C GLU A 7 36.52 17.09 6.24
N ARG A 8 36.01 18.32 6.07
CA ARG A 8 35.84 19.28 7.17
C ARG A 8 34.46 19.92 7.16
N ASP A 9 33.86 20.02 8.33
CA ASP A 9 32.69 20.86 8.59
C ASP A 9 32.93 21.82 9.76
N SER A 10 31.88 22.47 10.26
CA SER A 10 31.94 23.39 11.39
C SER A 10 32.37 22.73 12.71
N MET A 11 32.32 21.40 12.82
CA MET A 11 32.72 20.63 14.00
C MET A 11 34.14 20.04 13.89
N GLY A 12 34.85 20.27 12.78
CA GLY A 12 36.24 19.82 12.58
C GLY A 12 36.41 18.82 11.44
N GLU A 13 37.51 18.07 11.47
CA GLU A 13 37.90 17.12 10.43
C GLU A 13 37.41 15.69 10.74
N LEU A 14 37.15 14.90 9.70
CA LEU A 14 36.92 13.45 9.81
C LEU A 14 37.27 12.69 8.52
N HIS A 15 37.42 11.37 8.66
CA HIS A 15 37.75 10.47 7.56
C HIS A 15 36.50 9.96 6.85
N VAL A 16 36.44 10.15 5.54
CA VAL A 16 35.35 9.69 4.66
C VAL A 16 35.91 8.70 3.64
N PRO A 17 35.22 7.59 3.29
CA PRO A 17 35.68 6.68 2.25
C PRO A 17 35.98 7.41 0.93
N GLU A 18 37.11 7.08 0.29
CA GLU A 18 37.58 7.81 -0.91
C GLU A 18 36.55 7.78 -2.05
N GLN A 19 35.82 6.67 -2.20
CA GLN A 19 34.80 6.48 -3.25
C GLN A 19 33.41 7.05 -2.89
N ALA A 20 33.20 7.49 -1.64
CA ALA A 20 31.93 8.08 -1.23
C ALA A 20 31.71 9.45 -1.88
N LEU A 21 30.51 9.71 -2.40
CA LEU A 21 30.15 11.03 -2.91
C LEU A 21 29.70 11.99 -1.80
N TYR A 22 29.34 11.46 -0.63
CA TYR A 22 28.94 12.26 0.54
C TYR A 22 30.16 12.84 1.27
N GLY A 23 29.92 13.81 2.16
CA GLY A 23 30.96 14.57 2.86
C GLY A 23 30.93 14.39 4.38
N ALA A 24 31.42 15.41 5.07
CA ALA A 24 31.62 15.42 6.52
C ALA A 24 30.31 15.19 7.32
N GLN A 25 29.21 15.86 6.96
CA GLN A 25 27.98 15.78 7.75
C GLN A 25 27.34 14.41 7.66
N THR A 26 27.37 13.79 6.48
CA THR A 26 26.87 12.43 6.30
C THR A 26 27.69 11.44 7.11
N GLN A 27 29.02 11.53 7.06
CA GLN A 27 29.87 10.61 7.80
C GLN A 27 29.68 10.76 9.32
N ARG A 28 29.53 11.99 9.84
CA ARG A 28 29.16 12.18 11.25
C ARG A 28 27.82 11.54 11.59
N ALA A 29 26.83 11.63 10.71
CA ALA A 29 25.53 10.98 10.94
C ALA A 29 25.67 9.45 10.98
N VAL A 30 26.49 8.87 10.10
CA VAL A 30 26.80 7.43 10.13
C VAL A 30 27.43 7.02 11.45
N ASP A 31 28.40 7.80 11.95
CA ASP A 31 29.12 7.50 13.18
C ASP A 31 28.22 7.70 14.43
N ASN A 32 27.31 8.68 14.40
CA ASN A 32 26.44 9.03 15.53
C ASN A 32 25.21 8.12 15.67
N PHE A 33 24.70 7.55 14.58
CA PHE A 33 23.43 6.82 14.56
C PHE A 33 23.53 5.35 14.10
N PRO A 34 24.40 4.50 14.68
CA PRO A 34 24.48 3.08 14.32
C PRO A 34 23.40 2.24 15.02
N ILE A 35 22.12 2.59 14.84
CA ILE A 35 21.01 2.02 15.62
C ILE A 35 20.47 0.71 15.00
N SER A 36 20.10 0.73 13.72
CA SER A 36 19.43 -0.39 13.06
C SER A 36 20.19 -0.93 11.85
N HIS A 37 21.12 -0.12 11.32
CA HIS A 37 21.78 -0.30 10.04
C HIS A 37 20.83 -0.32 8.84
N GLN A 38 19.57 0.10 9.02
CA GLN A 38 18.60 0.28 7.95
C GLN A 38 18.70 1.70 7.42
N ARG A 39 18.79 1.85 6.10
CA ARG A 39 18.85 3.15 5.42
C ARG A 39 17.45 3.65 5.10
N MET A 40 17.32 4.94 4.80
CA MET A 40 16.08 5.50 4.23
C MET A 40 15.63 4.70 2.99
N PRO A 41 14.30 4.56 2.74
CA PRO A 41 13.79 3.85 1.58
C PRO A 41 14.38 4.37 0.26
N THR A 42 14.67 3.48 -0.67
CA THR A 42 15.15 3.84 -2.02
C THR A 42 14.20 4.81 -2.72
N GLN A 43 12.88 4.62 -2.59
CA GLN A 43 11.87 5.49 -3.18
C GLN A 43 11.87 6.90 -2.56
N PHE A 44 12.19 7.00 -1.26
CA PHE A 44 12.37 8.29 -0.58
C PHE A 44 13.59 9.04 -1.13
N ILE A 45 14.73 8.35 -1.22
CA ILE A 45 15.97 8.95 -1.74
C ILE A 45 15.83 9.36 -3.20
N ARG A 46 15.18 8.53 -4.04
CA ARG A 46 14.82 8.90 -5.43
C ARG A 46 14.00 10.19 -5.46
N ALA A 47 12.96 10.30 -4.63
CA ALA A 47 12.13 11.50 -4.56
C ALA A 47 12.91 12.73 -4.06
N LEU A 48 13.84 12.55 -3.12
CA LEU A 48 14.69 13.64 -2.62
C LEU A 48 15.60 14.17 -3.73
N ILE A 49 16.24 13.28 -4.49
CA ILE A 49 17.10 13.67 -5.63
C ILE A 49 16.28 14.43 -6.69
N LEU A 50 15.08 13.95 -7.03
CA LEU A 50 14.15 14.64 -7.93
C LEU A 50 13.74 16.02 -7.39
N ALA A 51 13.47 16.13 -6.10
CA ALA A 51 13.14 17.39 -5.45
C ALA A 51 14.31 18.38 -5.52
N LYS A 52 15.57 17.94 -5.31
CA LYS A 52 16.75 18.79 -5.49
C LYS A 52 16.91 19.28 -6.92
N ALA A 53 16.67 18.43 -7.92
CA ALA A 53 16.66 18.85 -9.31
C ALA A 53 15.56 19.89 -9.61
N ALA A 54 14.36 19.69 -9.08
CA ALA A 54 13.25 20.66 -9.22
C ALA A 54 13.57 22.02 -8.58
N ALA A 55 14.17 22.00 -7.39
CA ALA A 55 14.61 23.21 -6.68
C ALA A 55 15.68 23.97 -7.48
N ALA A 56 16.67 23.28 -8.03
CA ALA A 56 17.69 23.90 -8.87
C ALA A 56 17.08 24.58 -10.11
N LYS A 57 16.18 23.90 -10.83
CA LYS A 57 15.48 24.49 -11.98
C LYS A 57 14.67 25.73 -11.59
N ALA A 58 13.91 25.67 -10.49
CA ALA A 58 13.14 26.80 -10.01
C ALA A 58 14.04 27.99 -9.63
N ASN A 59 15.17 27.73 -8.96
CA ASN A 59 16.10 28.79 -8.57
C ASN A 59 16.84 29.42 -9.75
N VAL A 60 17.07 28.70 -10.85
CA VAL A 60 17.56 29.31 -12.10
C VAL A 60 16.53 30.27 -12.69
N GLU A 61 15.25 29.86 -12.79
CA GLU A 61 14.17 30.74 -13.26
C GLU A 61 14.05 32.02 -12.42
N LEU A 62 14.31 31.90 -11.12
CA LEU A 62 14.23 32.99 -10.14
C LEU A 62 15.56 33.71 -9.92
N LYS A 63 16.59 33.41 -10.73
CA LYS A 63 17.93 34.02 -10.69
C LYS A 63 18.60 33.93 -9.30
N GLN A 64 18.26 32.92 -8.52
CA GLN A 64 18.91 32.59 -7.25
C GLN A 64 20.14 31.69 -7.46
N LEU A 65 20.19 30.98 -8.59
CA LEU A 65 21.37 30.22 -9.06
C LEU A 65 21.73 30.65 -10.48
N SER A 66 23.00 30.53 -10.84
CA SER A 66 23.41 30.69 -12.24
C SER A 66 22.90 29.51 -13.09
N GLU A 67 22.72 29.74 -14.40
CA GLU A 67 22.32 28.68 -15.33
C GLU A 67 23.31 27.50 -15.32
N SER A 68 24.61 27.77 -15.23
CA SER A 68 25.65 26.74 -15.20
C SER A 68 25.59 25.88 -13.93
N GLN A 69 25.40 26.52 -12.76
CA GLN A 69 25.24 25.81 -11.48
C GLN A 69 23.97 24.97 -11.47
N GLY A 70 22.84 25.54 -11.87
CA GLY A 70 21.57 24.81 -11.92
C GLY A 70 21.62 23.64 -12.89
N LYS A 71 22.23 23.82 -14.08
CA LYS A 71 22.44 22.72 -15.03
C LYS A 71 23.29 21.60 -14.43
N ALA A 72 24.42 21.93 -13.80
CA ALA A 72 25.29 20.92 -13.20
C ALA A 72 24.59 20.13 -12.08
N ILE A 73 23.75 20.78 -11.28
CA ILE A 73 22.96 20.11 -10.22
C ILE A 73 21.92 19.17 -10.84
N VAL A 74 21.20 19.61 -11.87
CA VAL A 74 20.20 18.78 -12.57
C VAL A 74 20.86 17.57 -13.24
N ASP A 75 21.98 17.78 -13.95
CA ASP A 75 22.72 16.71 -14.61
C ASP A 75 23.29 15.71 -13.59
N ALA A 76 23.79 16.19 -12.44
CA ALA A 76 24.24 15.33 -11.34
C ALA A 76 23.10 14.48 -10.76
N ALA A 77 21.94 15.09 -10.52
CA ALA A 77 20.75 14.38 -10.03
C ALA A 77 20.28 13.32 -11.03
N GLN A 78 20.27 13.64 -12.32
CA GLN A 78 19.92 12.68 -13.37
C GLN A 78 20.93 11.52 -13.43
N GLY A 79 22.23 11.81 -13.44
CA GLY A 79 23.28 10.79 -13.46
C GLY A 79 23.25 9.85 -12.25
N LEU A 80 22.87 10.37 -11.06
CA LEU A 80 22.63 9.52 -9.88
C LEU A 80 21.47 8.55 -10.10
N LEU A 81 20.34 9.05 -10.62
CA LEU A 81 19.13 8.26 -10.82
C LEU A 81 19.27 7.19 -11.91
N GLU A 82 20.24 7.34 -12.83
CA GLU A 82 20.59 6.35 -13.85
C GLU A 82 21.47 5.21 -13.32
N GLY A 83 22.10 5.37 -12.14
CA GLY A 83 23.01 4.39 -11.53
C GLY A 83 22.55 3.80 -10.20
N ASP A 84 23.41 2.99 -9.57
CA ASP A 84 23.21 2.53 -8.19
C ASP A 84 23.64 3.63 -7.21
N PHE A 85 22.70 4.52 -6.88
CA PHE A 85 22.94 5.64 -6.00
C PHE A 85 22.92 5.27 -4.51
N MET A 86 22.26 4.19 -4.11
CA MET A 86 21.98 3.90 -2.69
C MET A 86 23.24 3.62 -1.87
N GLN A 87 24.34 3.22 -2.51
CA GLN A 87 25.65 3.11 -1.86
C GLN A 87 26.16 4.44 -1.26
N HIS A 88 25.70 5.58 -1.79
CA HIS A 88 26.08 6.92 -1.34
C HIS A 88 25.12 7.51 -0.30
N PHE A 89 24.12 6.74 0.15
CA PHE A 89 23.14 7.16 1.15
C PHE A 89 23.15 6.24 2.38
N PRO A 90 24.22 6.24 3.19
CA PRO A 90 24.40 5.28 4.27
C PRO A 90 23.65 5.60 5.57
N VAL A 91 23.02 6.77 5.68
CA VAL A 91 22.42 7.27 6.93
C VAL A 91 21.29 6.35 7.41
N ASP A 92 21.31 6.01 8.70
CA ASP A 92 20.30 5.18 9.36
C ASP A 92 18.92 5.88 9.39
N ILE A 93 17.83 5.11 9.32
CA ILE A 93 16.48 5.65 9.49
C ILE A 93 16.30 6.32 10.85
N PHE A 94 16.93 5.80 11.91
CA PHE A 94 16.88 6.37 13.26
C PHE A 94 17.95 7.45 13.44
N GLN A 95 17.82 8.52 12.66
CA GLN A 95 18.69 9.69 12.67
C GLN A 95 18.01 10.87 13.40
N THR A 96 18.54 12.09 13.21
CA THR A 96 17.81 13.32 13.57
C THR A 96 16.37 13.30 13.04
N GLY A 97 15.43 13.61 13.93
CA GLY A 97 14.00 13.45 13.69
C GLY A 97 13.41 14.29 12.55
N SER A 98 14.06 15.39 12.18
CA SER A 98 13.70 16.21 11.02
C SER A 98 14.19 15.63 9.69
N GLY A 99 15.02 14.58 9.71
CA GLY A 99 15.68 14.04 8.52
C GLY A 99 16.81 14.93 7.98
N THR A 100 17.32 15.89 8.76
CA THR A 100 18.42 16.79 8.32
C THR A 100 19.65 16.01 7.84
N SER A 101 20.02 14.90 8.47
CA SER A 101 21.16 14.10 8.01
C SER A 101 20.95 13.53 6.61
N SER A 102 19.74 13.07 6.27
CA SER A 102 19.40 12.62 4.92
C SER A 102 19.30 13.76 3.91
N ASN A 103 18.77 14.92 4.31
CA ASN A 103 18.78 16.12 3.46
C ASN A 103 20.22 16.53 3.09
N MET A 104 21.08 16.63 4.11
CA MET A 104 22.48 17.00 3.92
C MET A 104 23.26 15.93 3.16
N ASN A 105 22.95 14.66 3.34
CA ASN A 105 23.52 13.59 2.54
C ASN A 105 23.20 13.75 1.05
N ALA A 106 21.95 14.06 0.69
CA ALA A 106 21.61 14.36 -0.70
C ALA A 106 22.33 15.62 -1.21
N ASN A 107 22.39 16.67 -0.38
CA ASN A 107 23.09 17.91 -0.74
C ASN A 107 24.58 17.66 -1.03
N GLU A 108 25.28 16.94 -0.16
CA GLU A 108 26.72 16.62 -0.32
C GLU A 108 26.97 15.74 -1.55
N VAL A 109 26.19 14.68 -1.74
CA VAL A 109 26.33 13.77 -2.88
C VAL A 109 26.14 14.50 -4.21
N ILE A 110 25.08 15.31 -4.31
CA ILE A 110 24.77 16.08 -5.52
C ILE A 110 25.81 17.18 -5.73
N ALA A 111 26.23 17.89 -4.68
CA ALA A 111 27.26 18.92 -4.75
C ALA A 111 28.60 18.38 -5.27
N THR A 112 29.03 17.22 -4.77
CA THR A 112 30.26 16.55 -5.24
C THR A 112 30.21 16.27 -6.73
N LEU A 113 29.11 15.70 -7.23
CA LEU A 113 28.95 15.41 -8.66
C LEU A 113 28.80 16.67 -9.50
N ALA A 114 27.98 17.62 -9.07
CA ALA A 114 27.78 18.88 -9.77
C ALA A 114 29.09 19.67 -9.88
N SER A 115 29.93 19.66 -8.84
CA SER A 115 31.25 20.29 -8.88
C SER A 115 32.17 19.64 -9.92
N ARG A 116 32.15 18.31 -10.02
CA ARG A 116 32.92 17.57 -11.04
C ARG A 116 32.45 17.89 -12.46
N LEU A 117 31.13 18.00 -12.67
CA LEU A 117 30.54 18.32 -13.97
C LEU A 117 30.80 19.76 -14.39
N LEU A 118 30.71 20.70 -13.44
CA LEU A 118 30.91 22.13 -13.69
C LEU A 118 32.40 22.49 -13.83
N GLY A 119 33.30 21.75 -13.17
CA GLY A 119 34.71 22.11 -13.06
C GLY A 119 34.99 23.19 -12.00
N GLU A 120 33.98 23.60 -11.23
CA GLU A 120 34.06 24.61 -10.17
C GLU A 120 33.30 24.15 -8.91
N PRO A 121 33.63 24.66 -7.71
CA PRO A 121 32.95 24.25 -6.49
C PRO A 121 31.45 24.59 -6.46
N VAL A 122 30.62 23.57 -6.24
CA VAL A 122 29.20 23.70 -5.93
C VAL A 122 29.00 23.43 -4.43
N ASN A 123 28.54 24.42 -3.67
CA ASN A 123 28.32 24.29 -2.23
C ASN A 123 27.01 23.52 -1.93
N PRO A 124 27.02 22.52 -1.03
CA PRO A 124 25.82 21.76 -0.67
C PRO A 124 24.74 22.62 -0.01
N ASN A 125 25.08 23.65 0.76
CA ASN A 125 24.12 24.53 1.41
C ASN A 125 23.72 25.69 0.51
N ASP A 126 24.69 26.44 -0.02
CA ASP A 126 24.41 27.69 -0.72
C ASP A 126 23.82 27.47 -2.11
N HIS A 127 24.14 26.33 -2.76
CA HIS A 127 23.67 26.03 -4.10
C HIS A 127 22.63 24.89 -4.13
N VAL A 128 22.96 23.69 -3.63
CA VAL A 128 22.05 22.53 -3.73
C VAL A 128 20.83 22.70 -2.80
N ASN A 129 21.03 23.29 -1.62
CA ASN A 129 19.98 23.58 -0.64
C ASN A 129 19.47 25.04 -0.71
N CYS A 130 19.78 25.77 -1.79
CA CYS A 130 19.36 27.16 -1.98
C CYS A 130 17.82 27.30 -1.85
N GLY A 131 17.36 28.19 -0.97
CA GLY A 131 15.94 28.44 -0.72
C GLY A 131 15.18 27.32 -0.02
N GLN A 132 15.88 26.33 0.56
CA GLN A 132 15.31 25.14 1.20
C GLN A 132 15.74 25.01 2.66
N SER A 133 14.98 24.24 3.43
CA SER A 133 15.32 23.76 4.76
C SER A 133 15.08 22.25 4.83
N SER A 134 15.77 21.53 5.72
CA SER A 134 15.37 20.14 6.01
C SER A 134 13.90 20.06 6.43
N ASN A 135 13.43 21.08 7.16
CA ASN A 135 12.10 21.13 7.76
C ASN A 135 10.98 21.25 6.72
N ASP A 136 11.24 21.73 5.50
CA ASP A 136 10.24 21.78 4.43
C ASP A 136 10.48 20.74 3.33
N ILE A 137 11.74 20.43 3.00
CA ILE A 137 12.07 19.45 1.95
C ILE A 137 11.81 18.00 2.37
N ILE A 138 12.03 17.64 3.64
CA ILE A 138 11.81 16.27 4.11
C ILE A 138 10.32 15.91 4.14
N PRO A 139 9.41 16.69 4.76
CA PRO A 139 7.97 16.39 4.68
C PRO A 139 7.46 16.47 3.23
N THR A 140 7.99 17.38 2.41
CA THR A 140 7.73 17.40 0.96
C THR A 140 8.14 16.08 0.30
N THR A 141 9.32 15.54 0.63
CA THR A 141 9.81 14.29 0.07
C THR A 141 8.97 13.09 0.50
N ILE A 142 8.45 13.06 1.74
CA ILE A 142 7.50 12.05 2.19
C ILE A 142 6.26 12.06 1.29
N HIS A 143 5.67 13.24 1.10
CA HIS A 143 4.48 13.42 0.27
C HIS A 143 4.73 13.03 -1.20
N VAL A 144 5.84 13.47 -1.78
CA VAL A 144 6.22 13.18 -3.17
C VAL A 144 6.46 11.68 -3.36
N SER A 145 7.30 11.07 -2.51
CA SER A 145 7.60 9.63 -2.62
C SER A 145 6.36 8.76 -2.44
N ALA A 146 5.46 9.12 -1.51
CA ALA A 146 4.19 8.43 -1.34
C ALA A 146 3.28 8.62 -2.57
N ALA A 147 3.12 9.83 -3.08
CA ALA A 147 2.32 10.10 -4.27
C ALA A 147 2.82 9.32 -5.50
N LEU A 148 4.14 9.27 -5.70
CA LEU A 148 4.76 8.45 -6.75
C LEU A 148 4.51 6.95 -6.52
N GLY A 149 4.71 6.45 -5.30
CA GLY A 149 4.44 5.04 -4.98
C GLY A 149 2.97 4.64 -5.19
N LEU A 150 2.03 5.53 -4.85
CA LEU A 150 0.61 5.33 -5.13
C LEU A 150 0.33 5.30 -6.64
N HIS A 151 0.85 6.26 -7.39
CA HIS A 151 0.62 6.40 -8.82
C HIS A 151 1.27 5.27 -9.65
N GLU A 152 2.53 4.98 -9.38
CA GLU A 152 3.35 4.04 -10.16
C GLU A 152 3.11 2.57 -9.75
N GLN A 153 2.74 2.31 -8.49
CA GLN A 153 2.73 0.93 -7.94
C GLN A 153 1.37 0.49 -7.41
N LEU A 154 0.86 1.12 -6.34
CA LEU A 154 -0.26 0.58 -5.59
C LEU A 154 -1.61 0.72 -6.32
N LEU A 155 -1.96 1.89 -6.83
CA LEU A 155 -3.22 2.08 -7.53
C LEU A 155 -3.33 1.16 -8.77
N PRO A 156 -2.31 1.04 -9.64
CA PRO A 156 -2.33 0.06 -10.72
C PRO A 156 -2.45 -1.39 -10.24
N ALA A 157 -1.80 -1.76 -9.13
CA ALA A 157 -1.89 -3.12 -8.57
C ALA A 157 -3.29 -3.46 -8.05
N LEU A 158 -3.95 -2.51 -7.37
CA LEU A 158 -5.32 -2.67 -6.88
C LEU A 158 -6.32 -2.73 -8.04
N VAL A 159 -6.16 -1.88 -9.06
CA VAL A 159 -6.99 -1.92 -10.27
C VAL A 159 -6.84 -3.27 -10.98
N HIS A 160 -5.62 -3.78 -11.12
CA HIS A 160 -5.36 -5.10 -11.69
C HIS A 160 -6.06 -6.21 -10.90
N LEU A 161 -5.94 -6.18 -9.56
CA LEU A 161 -6.63 -7.13 -8.68
C LEU A 161 -8.15 -7.09 -8.86
N VAL A 162 -8.76 -5.90 -8.91
CA VAL A 162 -10.19 -5.73 -9.18
C VAL A 162 -10.57 -6.36 -10.52
N GLN A 163 -9.84 -6.05 -11.59
CA GLN A 163 -10.13 -6.58 -12.92
C GLN A 163 -10.01 -8.12 -12.97
N VAL A 164 -9.04 -8.70 -12.27
CA VAL A 164 -8.90 -10.16 -12.16
C VAL A 164 -10.08 -10.77 -11.40
N ILE A 165 -10.49 -10.17 -10.28
CA ILE A 165 -11.65 -10.61 -9.52
C ILE A 165 -12.92 -10.58 -10.38
N GLU A 166 -13.15 -9.50 -11.11
CA GLU A 166 -14.33 -9.35 -11.96
C GLU A 166 -14.35 -10.36 -13.12
N ARG A 167 -13.20 -10.60 -13.75
CA ARG A 167 -13.09 -11.66 -14.77
C ARG A 167 -13.38 -13.04 -14.19
N LYS A 168 -12.79 -13.36 -13.03
CA LYS A 168 -13.04 -14.63 -12.36
C LYS A 168 -14.51 -14.73 -11.91
N ALA A 169 -15.15 -13.64 -11.49
CA ALA A 169 -16.56 -13.60 -11.14
C ALA A 169 -17.45 -14.04 -12.31
N VAL A 170 -17.18 -13.55 -13.53
CA VAL A 170 -17.89 -13.99 -14.75
C VAL A 170 -17.67 -15.49 -15.00
N GLU A 171 -16.43 -15.97 -14.89
CA GLU A 171 -16.08 -17.38 -15.08
C GLU A 171 -16.84 -18.29 -14.09
N VAL A 172 -16.99 -17.85 -12.83
CA VAL A 172 -17.62 -18.65 -11.78
C VAL A 172 -19.11 -18.37 -11.58
N HIS A 173 -19.74 -17.57 -12.45
CA HIS A 173 -21.16 -17.24 -12.36
C HIS A 173 -22.11 -18.45 -12.35
N PRO A 174 -21.86 -19.53 -13.11
CA PRO A 174 -22.70 -20.72 -13.07
C PRO A 174 -22.67 -21.48 -11.72
N PHE A 175 -21.67 -21.23 -10.87
CA PHE A 175 -21.51 -21.98 -9.63
C PHE A 175 -22.28 -21.35 -8.47
N ILE A 176 -23.19 -22.12 -7.90
CA ILE A 176 -23.93 -21.79 -6.69
C ILE A 176 -23.28 -22.54 -5.53
N LYS A 177 -23.18 -21.88 -4.38
CA LYS A 177 -22.67 -22.46 -3.15
C LYS A 177 -23.57 -22.12 -1.97
N THR A 178 -23.45 -22.88 -0.90
CA THR A 178 -24.04 -22.51 0.39
C THR A 178 -23.36 -21.24 0.93
N GLY A 179 -24.13 -20.18 1.13
CA GLY A 179 -23.66 -19.00 1.85
C GLY A 179 -23.40 -19.37 3.32
N ARG A 180 -22.54 -18.59 4.00
CA ARG A 180 -22.29 -18.79 5.44
C ARG A 180 -22.33 -17.47 6.19
N THR A 181 -23.07 -17.47 7.28
CA THR A 181 -23.10 -16.39 8.28
C THR A 181 -22.78 -17.01 9.63
N HIS A 182 -21.94 -16.36 10.44
CA HIS A 182 -21.43 -16.93 11.70
C HIS A 182 -20.74 -18.31 11.51
N LEU A 183 -20.19 -18.56 10.32
CA LEU A 183 -19.62 -19.85 9.88
C LEU A 183 -20.64 -21.01 9.77
N MET A 184 -21.93 -20.74 9.95
CA MET A 184 -23.01 -21.72 9.80
C MET A 184 -23.60 -21.67 8.38
N ASP A 185 -24.18 -22.78 7.94
CA ASP A 185 -24.88 -22.87 6.66
C ASP A 185 -26.02 -21.86 6.59
N ALA A 186 -26.15 -21.18 5.45
CA ALA A 186 -27.16 -20.16 5.19
C ALA A 186 -27.82 -20.36 3.81
N MET A 187 -28.51 -19.33 3.31
CA MET A 187 -29.10 -19.32 1.97
C MET A 187 -28.02 -19.43 0.87
N PRO A 188 -28.36 -19.98 -0.31
CA PRO A 188 -27.44 -20.12 -1.41
C PRO A 188 -27.03 -18.75 -1.97
N VAL A 189 -25.80 -18.67 -2.48
CA VAL A 189 -25.26 -17.52 -3.19
C VAL A 189 -24.53 -17.99 -4.44
N ARG A 190 -24.50 -17.16 -5.49
CA ARG A 190 -23.56 -17.40 -6.60
C ARG A 190 -22.16 -17.07 -6.16
N MET A 191 -21.18 -17.82 -6.63
CA MET A 191 -19.78 -17.46 -6.39
C MET A 191 -19.45 -16.08 -6.98
N SER A 192 -20.04 -15.70 -8.12
CA SER A 192 -19.84 -14.36 -8.70
C SER A 192 -20.27 -13.24 -7.75
N GLN A 193 -21.41 -13.38 -7.07
CA GLN A 193 -21.91 -12.38 -6.10
C GLN A 193 -20.90 -12.15 -4.95
N VAL A 194 -20.22 -13.21 -4.51
CA VAL A 194 -19.19 -13.12 -3.45
C VAL A 194 -17.97 -12.37 -3.97
N LEU A 195 -17.49 -12.72 -5.17
CA LEU A 195 -16.32 -12.08 -5.79
C LEU A 195 -16.59 -10.62 -6.15
N GLU A 196 -17.77 -10.31 -6.69
CA GLU A 196 -18.24 -8.95 -6.95
C GLU A 196 -18.26 -8.12 -5.66
N GLY A 197 -18.67 -8.72 -4.54
CA GLY A 197 -18.59 -8.09 -3.22
C GLY A 197 -17.16 -7.78 -2.76
N TRP A 198 -16.17 -8.59 -3.14
CA TRP A 198 -14.76 -8.28 -2.89
C TRP A 198 -14.26 -7.15 -3.79
N ALA A 199 -14.59 -7.21 -5.09
CA ALA A 199 -14.24 -6.16 -6.05
C ALA A 199 -14.80 -4.80 -5.62
N GLN A 200 -16.04 -4.77 -5.13
CA GLN A 200 -16.68 -3.53 -4.67
C GLN A 200 -15.99 -2.93 -3.44
N GLN A 201 -15.55 -3.75 -2.48
CA GLN A 201 -14.77 -3.25 -1.33
C GLN A 201 -13.45 -2.61 -1.78
N LEU A 202 -12.76 -3.24 -2.74
CA LEU A 202 -11.51 -2.70 -3.28
C LEU A 202 -11.73 -1.41 -4.08
N LYS A 203 -12.77 -1.33 -4.92
CA LYS A 203 -13.14 -0.11 -5.66
C LYS A 203 -13.43 1.06 -4.74
N ALA A 204 -14.19 0.84 -3.67
CA ALA A 204 -14.47 1.87 -2.68
C ALA A 204 -13.17 2.37 -2.03
N ASN A 205 -12.29 1.46 -1.63
CA ASN A 205 -10.99 1.82 -1.06
C ASN A 205 -10.05 2.55 -2.04
N ILE A 206 -10.08 2.20 -3.33
CA ILE A 206 -9.35 2.94 -4.37
C ILE A 206 -9.87 4.37 -4.46
N GLY A 207 -11.19 4.57 -4.48
CA GLY A 207 -11.80 5.90 -4.51
C GLY A 207 -11.39 6.75 -3.30
N HIS A 208 -11.52 6.21 -2.08
CA HIS A 208 -11.11 6.92 -0.86
C HIS A 208 -9.61 7.29 -0.86
N LEU A 209 -8.75 6.43 -1.40
CA LEU A 209 -7.32 6.72 -1.50
C LEU A 209 -7.03 7.81 -2.55
N GLN A 210 -7.78 7.83 -3.65
CA GLN A 210 -7.70 8.88 -4.66
C GLN A 210 -8.17 10.24 -4.13
N ASP A 211 -9.19 10.26 -3.29
CA ASP A 211 -9.70 11.49 -2.65
C ASP A 211 -8.66 12.17 -1.73
N LEU A 212 -7.68 11.41 -1.23
CA LEU A 212 -6.58 11.93 -0.42
C LEU A 212 -5.42 12.50 -1.26
N LEU A 213 -5.34 12.20 -2.56
CA LEU A 213 -4.25 12.63 -3.42
C LEU A 213 -4.06 14.16 -3.47
N PRO A 214 -5.12 15.00 -3.58
CA PRO A 214 -4.94 16.45 -3.59
C PRO A 214 -4.23 17.00 -2.35
N SER A 215 -4.51 16.43 -1.17
CA SER A 215 -3.84 16.80 0.09
C SER A 215 -2.40 16.29 0.14
N LEU A 216 -2.15 15.07 -0.35
CA LEU A 216 -0.81 14.49 -0.45
C LEU A 216 0.07 15.25 -1.45
N GLN A 217 -0.52 15.75 -2.54
CA GLN A 217 0.16 16.49 -3.59
C GLN A 217 0.37 17.99 -3.26
N ALA A 218 -0.13 18.46 -2.11
CA ALA A 218 0.10 19.79 -1.59
C ALA A 218 1.36 19.78 -0.69
N LEU A 219 2.41 20.51 -1.10
CA LEU A 219 3.76 20.35 -0.55
C LEU A 219 4.14 21.45 0.44
N ALA A 220 4.97 21.08 1.43
CA ALA A 220 5.51 22.02 2.43
C ALA A 220 6.57 22.96 1.85
N GLN A 221 7.13 22.64 0.68
CA GLN A 221 8.28 23.33 0.09
C GLN A 221 8.05 24.84 -0.06
N GLY A 222 9.04 25.60 0.39
CA GLY A 222 8.96 27.06 0.47
C GLY A 222 8.58 27.55 1.87
N GLY A 223 8.27 26.66 2.81
CA GLY A 223 8.05 27.00 4.21
C GLY A 223 9.35 27.24 4.97
N THR A 224 10.48 26.72 4.48
CA THR A 224 11.83 26.85 5.02
C THR A 224 11.93 26.38 6.48
N ALA A 225 12.47 27.19 7.39
CA ALA A 225 12.79 26.75 8.75
C ALA A 225 11.54 26.41 9.58
N VAL A 226 10.51 27.26 9.55
CA VAL A 226 9.37 27.19 10.47
C VAL A 226 8.01 27.46 9.79
N GLY A 227 7.97 27.58 8.47
CA GLY A 227 6.74 27.85 7.70
C GLY A 227 6.59 29.28 7.17
N THR A 228 7.46 30.20 7.57
CA THR A 228 7.41 31.62 7.12
C THR A 228 7.96 31.87 5.72
N GLY A 229 8.75 30.94 5.19
CA GLY A 229 9.47 31.12 3.92
C GLY A 229 10.69 32.05 3.99
N ILE A 230 11.25 32.26 5.19
CA ILE A 230 12.47 33.05 5.35
C ILE A 230 13.61 32.50 4.47
N ASN A 231 14.28 33.38 3.72
CA ASN A 231 15.34 33.05 2.75
C ASN A 231 14.90 32.25 1.51
N ALA A 232 13.60 32.02 1.30
CA ALA A 232 13.08 31.55 0.02
C ALA A 232 12.56 32.73 -0.82
N HIS A 233 12.76 32.67 -2.13
CA HIS A 233 12.15 33.63 -3.04
C HIS A 233 10.61 33.47 -3.00
N PRO A 234 9.79 34.54 -3.02
CA PRO A 234 8.32 34.45 -2.88
C PRO A 234 7.63 33.55 -3.91
N GLN A 235 8.24 33.37 -5.10
CA GLN A 235 7.73 32.51 -6.17
C GLN A 235 8.32 31.09 -6.16
N PHE A 236 9.20 30.76 -5.21
CA PHE A 236 9.93 29.49 -5.17
C PHE A 236 9.01 28.28 -5.05
N ALA A 237 8.04 28.29 -4.13
CA ALA A 237 7.12 27.16 -3.93
C ALA A 237 6.34 26.79 -5.21
N ALA A 238 5.84 27.80 -5.94
CA ALA A 238 5.12 27.61 -7.19
C ALA A 238 6.04 27.12 -8.32
N GLY A 239 7.23 27.71 -8.45
CA GLY A 239 8.24 27.29 -9.42
C GLY A 239 8.70 25.85 -9.18
N PHE A 240 9.01 25.50 -7.93
CA PHE A 240 9.39 24.16 -7.49
C PHE A 240 8.30 23.14 -7.85
N SER A 241 7.05 23.40 -7.45
CA SER A 241 5.94 22.46 -7.68
C SER A 241 5.72 22.21 -9.17
N ARG A 242 5.80 23.25 -10.01
CA ARG A 242 5.73 23.14 -11.47
C ARG A 242 6.88 22.29 -12.03
N GLN A 243 8.12 22.56 -11.62
CA GLN A 243 9.29 21.83 -12.09
C GLN A 243 9.26 20.36 -11.67
N LEU A 244 8.87 20.08 -10.42
CA LEU A 244 8.72 18.72 -9.92
C LEU A 244 7.61 17.96 -10.65
N SER A 245 6.48 18.64 -10.92
CA SER A 245 5.38 18.03 -11.68
C SER A 245 5.80 17.66 -13.10
N SER A 246 6.59 18.52 -13.75
CA SER A 246 7.14 18.23 -15.08
C SER A 246 8.13 17.07 -15.05
N LEU A 247 8.98 16.97 -14.02
CA LEU A 247 9.95 15.87 -13.89
C LEU A 247 9.29 14.51 -13.63
N THR A 248 8.17 14.50 -12.91
CA THR A 248 7.54 13.26 -12.41
C THR A 248 6.30 12.84 -13.17
N GLN A 249 5.70 13.73 -13.97
CA GLN A 249 4.40 13.55 -14.60
C GLN A 249 3.25 13.37 -13.57
N VAL A 250 3.49 13.69 -12.31
CA VAL A 250 2.48 13.74 -11.24
C VAL A 250 2.28 15.20 -10.83
N GLN A 251 1.04 15.65 -10.72
CA GLN A 251 0.76 17.05 -10.39
C GLN A 251 1.07 17.34 -8.92
N PHE A 252 1.73 18.45 -8.65
CA PHE A 252 2.03 18.93 -7.30
C PHE A 252 1.70 20.42 -7.19
N THR A 253 1.27 20.85 -6.01
CA THR A 253 0.92 22.24 -5.74
C THR A 253 1.54 22.72 -4.42
N PRO A 254 1.75 24.04 -4.25
CA PRO A 254 2.12 24.58 -2.95
C PRO A 254 1.03 24.33 -1.90
N GLY A 255 1.44 23.98 -0.69
CA GLY A 255 0.55 23.86 0.46
C GLY A 255 -0.14 25.17 0.81
N LYS A 256 -1.41 25.10 1.24
CA LYS A 256 -2.17 26.29 1.67
C LYS A 256 -1.68 26.87 3.00
N ASN A 257 -1.15 26.02 3.88
CA ASN A 257 -0.60 26.43 5.17
C ASN A 257 0.67 25.62 5.46
N LEU A 258 1.82 26.28 5.38
CA LEU A 258 3.12 25.63 5.50
C LEU A 258 3.48 25.33 6.96
N PHE A 259 2.95 26.09 7.93
CA PHE A 259 3.10 25.79 9.35
C PHE A 259 2.47 24.44 9.70
N ALA A 260 1.28 24.16 9.16
CA ALA A 260 0.61 22.88 9.37
C ALA A 260 1.42 21.72 8.76
N LEU A 261 1.88 21.85 7.52
CA LEU A 261 2.60 20.78 6.82
C LEU A 261 4.00 20.47 7.40
N ILE A 262 4.59 21.41 8.15
CA ILE A 262 5.88 21.22 8.83
C ILE A 262 5.65 20.76 10.29
N GLY A 263 4.71 21.37 11.00
CA GLY A 263 4.42 21.08 12.41
C GLY A 263 3.65 19.78 12.65
N SER A 264 2.86 19.32 11.68
CA SER A 264 2.11 18.05 11.74
C SER A 264 2.34 17.21 10.49
N GLN A 265 1.88 15.96 10.54
CA GLN A 265 1.94 15.01 9.41
C GLN A 265 0.56 14.38 9.16
N ASP A 266 -0.51 15.17 9.32
CA ASP A 266 -1.90 14.71 9.29
C ASP A 266 -2.26 14.02 7.97
N THR A 267 -1.77 14.54 6.85
CA THR A 267 -1.98 13.92 5.54
C THR A 267 -1.36 12.54 5.45
N ALA A 268 -0.13 12.34 5.96
CA ALA A 268 0.52 11.03 5.98
C ALA A 268 -0.22 10.05 6.89
N VAL A 269 -0.72 10.52 8.04
CA VAL A 269 -1.56 9.73 8.96
C VAL A 269 -2.87 9.30 8.27
N ALA A 270 -3.54 10.22 7.56
CA ALA A 270 -4.78 9.92 6.85
C ALA A 270 -4.56 8.89 5.72
N VAL A 271 -3.50 9.05 4.92
CA VAL A 271 -3.13 8.08 3.87
C VAL A 271 -2.84 6.72 4.50
N SER A 272 -2.06 6.67 5.58
CA SER A 272 -1.79 5.44 6.33
C SER A 272 -3.07 4.74 6.80
N GLY A 273 -4.04 5.51 7.34
CA GLY A 273 -5.33 4.97 7.76
C GLY A 273 -6.10 4.31 6.60
N GLN A 274 -6.01 4.87 5.40
CA GLN A 274 -6.61 4.29 4.20
C GLN A 274 -5.84 3.06 3.69
N LEU A 275 -4.51 3.03 3.81
CA LEU A 275 -3.71 1.83 3.53
C LEU A 275 -4.05 0.69 4.49
N LYS A 276 -4.29 0.99 5.78
CA LYS A 276 -4.83 0.02 6.75
C LYS A 276 -6.20 -0.50 6.32
N ALA A 277 -7.11 0.35 5.85
CA ALA A 277 -8.42 -0.09 5.39
C ALA A 277 -8.31 -1.09 4.21
N ILE A 278 -7.41 -0.82 3.26
CA ILE A 278 -7.08 -1.74 2.17
C ILE A 278 -6.51 -3.06 2.71
N ALA A 279 -5.57 -3.01 3.67
CA ALA A 279 -5.01 -4.20 4.30
C ALA A 279 -6.09 -5.08 4.95
N VAL A 280 -7.05 -4.48 5.67
CA VAL A 280 -8.18 -5.19 6.27
C VAL A 280 -9.02 -5.90 5.20
N THR A 281 -9.32 -5.23 4.08
CA THR A 281 -10.03 -5.85 2.94
C THR A 281 -9.24 -7.01 2.35
N LEU A 282 -7.94 -6.84 2.08
CA LEU A 282 -7.10 -7.91 1.53
C LEU A 282 -7.01 -9.11 2.48
N MET A 283 -6.91 -8.88 3.80
CA MET A 283 -6.90 -9.95 4.79
C MET A 283 -8.20 -10.75 4.79
N LYS A 284 -9.35 -10.08 4.63
CA LYS A 284 -10.65 -10.75 4.53
C LYS A 284 -10.70 -11.65 3.28
N ILE A 285 -10.32 -11.13 2.11
CA ILE A 285 -10.29 -11.89 0.85
C ILE A 285 -9.34 -13.10 0.99
N ALA A 286 -8.15 -12.89 1.54
CA ALA A 286 -7.18 -13.96 1.79
C ALA A 286 -7.75 -15.04 2.72
N ASN A 287 -8.41 -14.66 3.82
CA ASN A 287 -9.01 -15.60 4.75
C ASN A 287 -10.16 -16.39 4.10
N ASP A 288 -11.02 -15.74 3.31
CA ASP A 288 -12.07 -16.44 2.57
C ASP A 288 -11.46 -17.49 1.63
N LEU A 289 -10.43 -17.14 0.85
CA LEU A 289 -9.74 -18.09 -0.04
C LEU A 289 -9.15 -19.28 0.74
N ARG A 290 -8.54 -19.04 1.89
CA ARG A 290 -7.98 -20.10 2.75
C ARG A 290 -9.06 -21.05 3.26
N TRP A 291 -10.20 -20.52 3.70
CA TRP A 291 -11.32 -21.31 4.18
C TRP A 291 -11.98 -22.10 3.05
N MET A 292 -12.24 -21.45 1.91
CA MET A 292 -12.82 -22.12 0.74
C MET A 292 -11.92 -23.23 0.20
N ASN A 293 -10.59 -23.09 0.31
CA ASN A 293 -9.59 -24.09 -0.07
C ASN A 293 -9.28 -25.13 1.03
N SER A 294 -9.87 -25.02 2.22
CA SER A 294 -9.57 -25.96 3.32
C SER A 294 -9.97 -27.39 2.95
N GLY A 295 -9.08 -28.37 3.13
CA GLY A 295 -9.33 -29.75 2.69
C GLY A 295 -8.03 -30.52 2.40
N PRO A 296 -8.06 -31.52 1.48
CA PRO A 296 -9.15 -31.82 0.54
C PRO A 296 -10.29 -32.67 1.12
N LEU A 297 -10.06 -33.43 2.20
CA LEU A 297 -11.05 -34.38 2.74
C LEU A 297 -11.82 -33.86 3.96
N ALA A 298 -11.17 -33.07 4.82
CA ALA A 298 -11.68 -32.69 6.14
C ALA A 298 -11.93 -31.17 6.29
N GLY A 299 -12.26 -30.49 5.18
CA GLY A 299 -12.54 -29.05 5.16
C GLY A 299 -13.71 -28.71 4.24
N LEU A 300 -13.84 -27.44 3.87
CA LEU A 300 -14.91 -26.98 2.99
C LEU A 300 -14.71 -27.44 1.54
N GLY A 301 -13.47 -27.33 1.03
CA GLY A 301 -13.09 -27.79 -0.31
C GLY A 301 -13.93 -27.23 -1.44
N GLU A 302 -14.39 -25.98 -1.33
CA GLU A 302 -15.23 -25.32 -2.34
C GLU A 302 -14.44 -24.90 -3.57
N ILE A 303 -13.16 -24.55 -3.37
CA ILE A 303 -12.21 -24.25 -4.42
C ILE A 303 -10.94 -25.07 -4.24
N GLU A 304 -10.15 -25.13 -5.31
CA GLU A 304 -8.78 -25.63 -5.31
C GLU A 304 -7.84 -24.54 -5.82
N LEU A 305 -6.93 -24.08 -4.97
CA LEU A 305 -5.84 -23.18 -5.31
C LEU A 305 -4.70 -23.95 -5.99
N GLU A 306 -3.98 -23.28 -6.89
CA GLU A 306 -2.83 -23.87 -7.57
C GLU A 306 -1.72 -24.27 -6.60
N GLY A 307 -1.16 -25.47 -6.78
CA GLY A 307 -0.01 -25.96 -6.03
C GLY A 307 1.31 -25.33 -6.49
N LEU A 308 1.60 -24.14 -5.99
CA LEU A 308 2.79 -23.36 -6.39
C LEU A 308 4.13 -23.92 -5.87
N GLN A 309 4.08 -24.68 -4.77
CA GLN A 309 5.26 -25.28 -4.14
C GLN A 309 4.85 -26.50 -3.29
N PRO A 310 5.78 -27.42 -2.97
CA PRO A 310 5.54 -28.47 -1.98
C PRO A 310 5.07 -27.86 -0.65
N GLY A 311 3.88 -28.24 -0.19
CA GLY A 311 3.25 -27.66 1.01
C GLY A 311 3.73 -28.26 2.33
N SER A 312 4.57 -29.30 2.29
CA SER A 312 5.15 -29.89 3.49
C SER A 312 6.45 -30.60 3.19
N SER A 313 7.41 -30.50 4.11
CA SER A 313 8.65 -31.29 4.10
C SER A 313 8.43 -32.77 4.43
N ILE A 314 7.28 -33.15 5.03
CA ILE A 314 7.03 -34.51 5.54
C ILE A 314 5.74 -35.15 5.01
N MET A 315 4.78 -34.38 4.50
CA MET A 315 3.53 -34.89 3.93
C MET A 315 3.53 -34.77 2.41
N PRO A 316 3.88 -35.84 1.66
CA PRO A 316 3.84 -35.85 0.20
C PRO A 316 2.44 -35.49 -0.31
N GLY A 317 2.37 -34.64 -1.34
CA GLY A 317 1.12 -34.24 -1.98
C GLY A 317 0.31 -33.15 -1.25
N LYS A 318 0.73 -32.67 -0.07
CA LYS A 318 0.08 -31.54 0.60
C LYS A 318 0.39 -30.23 -0.13
N VAL A 319 -0.66 -29.45 -0.44
CA VAL A 319 -0.59 -28.11 -1.01
C VAL A 319 -1.20 -27.11 -0.03
N ASN A 320 -0.52 -25.99 0.23
CA ASN A 320 -0.99 -24.95 1.16
C ASN A 320 -1.40 -23.67 0.39
N PRO A 321 -2.32 -22.85 0.95
CA PRO A 321 -2.72 -21.57 0.38
C PRO A 321 -1.67 -20.47 0.64
N VAL A 322 -0.45 -20.64 0.12
CA VAL A 322 0.73 -19.81 0.48
C VAL A 322 0.60 -18.34 0.10
N ILE A 323 -0.08 -18.03 -1.01
CA ILE A 323 -0.29 -16.64 -1.45
C ILE A 323 -1.28 -15.91 -0.51
N PRO A 324 -2.48 -16.45 -0.22
CA PRO A 324 -3.32 -15.92 0.85
C PRO A 324 -2.62 -15.78 2.22
N GLU A 325 -1.76 -16.73 2.61
CA GLU A 325 -0.99 -16.64 3.86
C GLU A 325 -0.03 -15.44 3.84
N ALA A 326 0.72 -15.26 2.75
CA ALA A 326 1.60 -14.11 2.58
C ALA A 326 0.82 -12.78 2.60
N THR A 327 -0.32 -12.70 1.92
CA THR A 327 -1.20 -11.52 1.95
C THR A 327 -1.70 -11.21 3.35
N ALA A 328 -2.05 -12.23 4.15
CA ALA A 328 -2.47 -12.02 5.54
C ALA A 328 -1.34 -11.46 6.41
N MET A 329 -0.10 -11.93 6.24
CA MET A 329 1.07 -11.38 6.93
C MET A 329 1.37 -9.93 6.52
N VAL A 330 1.28 -9.63 5.22
CA VAL A 330 1.40 -8.25 4.71
C VAL A 330 0.36 -7.34 5.34
N ALA A 331 -0.90 -7.78 5.39
CA ALA A 331 -1.96 -6.96 5.97
C ALA A 331 -1.73 -6.70 7.47
N ALA A 332 -1.25 -7.70 8.23
CA ALA A 332 -0.87 -7.50 9.63
C ALA A 332 0.28 -6.50 9.79
N GLN A 333 1.31 -6.58 8.93
CA GLN A 333 2.43 -5.63 8.95
C GLN A 333 1.97 -4.19 8.65
N VAL A 334 1.11 -4.00 7.65
CA VAL A 334 0.57 -2.68 7.30
C VAL A 334 -0.26 -2.08 8.44
N ILE A 335 -1.05 -2.90 9.14
CA ILE A 335 -1.79 -2.46 10.33
C ILE A 335 -0.81 -2.03 11.44
N GLY A 336 0.29 -2.75 11.64
CA GLY A 336 1.34 -2.36 12.59
C GLY A 336 2.03 -1.04 12.21
N ASN A 337 2.36 -0.89 10.92
CA ASN A 337 2.95 0.33 10.37
C ASN A 337 2.04 1.55 10.59
N ASP A 338 0.72 1.39 10.43
CA ASP A 338 -0.26 2.45 10.70
C ASP A 338 -0.23 2.91 12.15
N MET A 339 -0.07 1.99 13.10
CA MET A 339 0.06 2.35 14.51
C MET A 339 1.35 3.13 14.77
N THR A 340 2.47 2.73 14.16
CA THR A 340 3.72 3.49 14.24
C THR A 340 3.58 4.90 13.67
N ILE A 341 2.93 5.04 12.50
CA ILE A 341 2.66 6.35 11.87
C ILE A 341 1.72 7.19 12.74
N THR A 342 0.73 6.58 13.39
CA THR A 342 -0.19 7.28 14.31
C THR A 342 0.58 7.91 15.47
N VAL A 343 1.47 7.16 16.12
CA VAL A 343 2.31 7.68 17.23
C VAL A 343 3.27 8.76 16.71
N ALA A 344 3.91 8.52 15.56
CA ALA A 344 4.82 9.47 14.95
C ALA A 344 4.13 10.79 14.57
N GLY A 345 2.94 10.71 13.99
CA GLY A 345 2.14 11.87 13.61
C GLY A 345 1.71 12.72 14.80
N GLN A 346 1.37 12.09 15.93
CA GLN A 346 1.05 12.79 17.18
C GLN A 346 2.26 13.49 17.81
N SER A 347 3.49 13.06 17.51
CA SER A 347 4.73 13.54 18.13
C SER A 347 5.20 14.94 17.66
N GLY A 348 4.29 15.78 17.14
CA GLY A 348 4.60 17.16 16.78
C GLY A 348 4.80 18.05 18.01
N ASN A 349 5.82 18.90 18.00
CA ASN A 349 6.05 19.90 19.05
C ASN A 349 6.31 21.28 18.42
N PHE A 350 5.43 22.24 18.71
CA PHE A 350 5.49 23.59 18.15
C PHE A 350 5.55 23.56 16.60
N GLU A 351 6.56 24.19 15.99
CA GLU A 351 6.63 24.36 14.54
C GLU A 351 7.12 23.14 13.76
N LEU A 352 7.51 22.01 14.39
CA LEU A 352 8.08 20.86 13.67
C LEU A 352 7.68 19.50 14.27
N ASN A 353 7.29 18.56 13.42
CA ASN A 353 7.28 17.13 13.74
C ASN A 353 8.67 16.52 13.52
N VAL A 354 9.18 15.80 14.51
CA VAL A 354 10.54 15.22 14.50
C VAL A 354 10.53 13.69 14.49
N MET A 355 9.53 13.07 13.89
CA MET A 355 9.46 11.63 13.63
C MET A 355 9.38 11.33 12.12
N LEU A 356 9.88 12.25 11.29
CA LEU A 356 9.71 12.20 9.83
C LEU A 356 10.34 10.95 9.17
N PRO A 357 11.56 10.50 9.53
CA PRO A 357 12.15 9.29 8.94
C PRO A 357 11.31 8.03 9.12
N ILE A 358 10.74 7.83 10.31
CA ILE A 358 9.92 6.63 10.59
C ILE A 358 8.55 6.70 9.91
N ILE A 359 8.00 7.91 9.70
CA ILE A 359 6.79 8.10 8.88
C ILE A 359 7.09 7.68 7.44
N ALA A 360 8.20 8.18 6.87
CA ALA A 360 8.62 7.84 5.50
C ALA A 360 8.78 6.33 5.31
N GLN A 361 9.53 5.67 6.21
CA GLN A 361 9.81 4.23 6.16
C GLN A 361 8.52 3.40 6.18
N ASN A 362 7.64 3.65 7.15
CA ASN A 362 6.44 2.85 7.34
C ASN A 362 5.40 3.10 6.24
N LEU A 363 5.29 4.35 5.75
CA LEU A 363 4.34 4.70 4.70
C LEU A 363 4.74 4.05 3.38
N LEU A 364 6.01 4.17 2.97
CA LEU A 364 6.50 3.61 1.72
C LEU A 364 6.55 2.08 1.76
N SER A 365 6.95 1.48 2.88
CA SER A 365 6.89 0.02 3.08
C SER A 365 5.46 -0.51 2.91
N SER A 366 4.46 0.19 3.48
CA SER A 366 3.06 -0.22 3.36
C SER A 366 2.56 -0.15 1.92
N ILE A 367 2.91 0.90 1.18
CA ILE A 367 2.56 1.05 -0.24
C ILE A 367 3.14 -0.10 -1.07
N GLU A 368 4.43 -0.40 -0.89
CA GLU A 368 5.13 -1.46 -1.62
C GLU A 368 4.57 -2.86 -1.31
N LEU A 369 4.40 -3.19 -0.02
CA LEU A 369 3.87 -4.48 0.40
C LEU A 369 2.44 -4.72 -0.13
N LEU A 370 1.58 -3.71 -0.05
CA LEU A 370 0.21 -3.81 -0.59
C LEU A 370 0.21 -3.95 -2.11
N ALA A 371 1.08 -3.23 -2.83
CA ALA A 371 1.18 -3.34 -4.28
C ALA A 371 1.61 -4.75 -4.71
N ASN A 372 2.66 -5.28 -4.09
CA ASN A 372 3.21 -6.59 -4.41
C ASN A 372 2.23 -7.73 -4.07
N SER A 373 1.65 -7.69 -2.87
CA SER A 373 0.67 -8.70 -2.44
C SER A 373 -0.61 -8.67 -3.27
N SER A 374 -1.08 -7.49 -3.70
CA SER A 374 -2.26 -7.37 -4.56
C SER A 374 -2.06 -8.04 -5.91
N ARG A 375 -0.88 -7.85 -6.54
CA ARG A 375 -0.55 -8.52 -7.82
C ARG A 375 -0.46 -10.03 -7.65
N LEU A 376 0.23 -10.49 -6.61
CA LEU A 376 0.36 -11.93 -6.33
C LEU A 376 -1.01 -12.57 -6.05
N LEU A 377 -1.84 -11.94 -5.22
CA LEU A 377 -3.18 -12.43 -4.92
C LEU A 377 -4.04 -12.52 -6.19
N ALA A 378 -3.93 -11.53 -7.08
CA ALA A 378 -4.61 -11.54 -8.36
C ALA A 378 -4.15 -12.72 -9.23
N ASP A 379 -2.86 -12.76 -9.54
CA ASP A 379 -2.33 -13.63 -10.60
C ASP A 379 -2.14 -15.09 -10.17
N LYS A 380 -1.83 -15.32 -8.89
CA LYS A 380 -1.41 -16.63 -8.38
C LYS A 380 -2.44 -17.32 -7.50
N ALA A 381 -3.50 -16.63 -7.10
CA ALA A 381 -4.58 -17.22 -6.31
C ALA A 381 -5.95 -17.03 -6.97
N ILE A 382 -6.35 -15.79 -7.25
CA ILE A 382 -7.72 -15.52 -7.74
C ILE A 382 -7.87 -15.96 -9.19
N ALA A 383 -6.93 -15.65 -10.08
CA ALA A 383 -7.00 -16.05 -11.48
C ALA A 383 -6.98 -17.58 -11.65
N SER A 384 -6.18 -18.29 -10.84
CA SER A 384 -5.86 -19.70 -11.06
C SER A 384 -6.77 -20.69 -10.34
N PHE A 385 -7.55 -20.27 -9.33
CA PHE A 385 -8.37 -21.24 -8.58
C PHE A 385 -9.42 -21.92 -9.46
N LYS A 386 -9.69 -23.18 -9.15
CA LYS A 386 -10.74 -24.00 -9.74
C LYS A 386 -11.88 -24.20 -8.75
N VAL A 387 -13.11 -24.30 -9.25
CA VAL A 387 -14.27 -24.59 -8.42
C VAL A 387 -14.46 -26.11 -8.30
N ASN A 388 -14.66 -26.60 -7.08
CA ASN A 388 -14.99 -28.00 -6.82
C ASN A 388 -16.51 -28.19 -6.85
N GLU A 389 -17.08 -28.19 -8.05
CA GLU A 389 -18.53 -28.27 -8.25
C GLU A 389 -19.20 -29.48 -7.56
N PRO A 390 -18.64 -30.70 -7.57
CA PRO A 390 -19.21 -31.81 -6.81
C PRO A 390 -19.38 -31.49 -5.32
N LYS A 391 -18.40 -30.81 -4.71
CA LYS A 391 -18.45 -30.45 -3.29
C LYS A 391 -19.50 -29.38 -3.00
N LEU A 392 -19.67 -28.41 -3.91
CA LEU A 392 -20.72 -27.41 -3.81
C LEU A 392 -22.11 -28.06 -3.86
N LYS A 393 -22.33 -28.97 -4.82
CA LYS A 393 -23.60 -29.69 -4.98
C LYS A 393 -23.92 -30.59 -3.80
N GLU A 394 -22.93 -31.30 -3.25
CA GLU A 394 -23.08 -32.12 -2.05
C GLU A 394 -23.61 -31.27 -0.88
N ALA A 395 -22.98 -30.14 -0.60
CA ALA A 395 -23.37 -29.26 0.51
C ALA A 395 -24.77 -28.65 0.28
N LEU A 396 -25.06 -28.16 -0.93
CA LEU A 396 -26.36 -27.54 -1.24
C LEU A 396 -27.53 -28.52 -1.14
N SER A 397 -27.39 -29.74 -1.68
CA SER A 397 -28.47 -30.75 -1.68
C SER A 397 -28.90 -31.18 -0.29
N ARG A 398 -28.00 -31.04 0.69
CA ARG A 398 -28.22 -31.41 2.09
C ARG A 398 -28.53 -30.23 2.99
N ASN A 399 -28.52 -29.00 2.46
CA ASN A 399 -28.69 -27.79 3.25
C ASN A 399 -30.19 -27.59 3.61
N PRO A 400 -30.59 -27.79 4.87
CA PRO A 400 -31.98 -27.65 5.25
C PRO A 400 -32.41 -26.20 5.40
N ILE A 401 -31.48 -25.23 5.35
CA ILE A 401 -31.79 -23.81 5.41
C ILE A 401 -32.54 -23.35 4.15
N LEU A 402 -32.51 -24.10 3.04
CA LEU A 402 -33.31 -23.78 1.84
C LEU A 402 -34.80 -23.65 2.13
N VAL A 403 -35.32 -24.35 3.16
CA VAL A 403 -36.73 -24.22 3.58
C VAL A 403 -37.12 -22.81 4.01
N THR A 404 -36.15 -21.93 4.30
CA THR A 404 -36.38 -20.50 4.57
C THR A 404 -37.15 -19.84 3.42
N ALA A 405 -36.97 -20.30 2.19
CA ALA A 405 -37.73 -19.84 1.02
C ALA A 405 -39.24 -20.08 1.16
N LEU A 406 -39.66 -21.08 1.95
CA LEU A 406 -41.06 -21.39 2.18
C LEU A 406 -41.69 -20.53 3.28
N ASN A 407 -40.92 -19.75 4.03
CA ASN A 407 -41.45 -18.92 5.13
C ASN A 407 -42.67 -18.06 4.72
N PRO A 408 -42.69 -17.39 3.54
CA PRO A 408 -43.86 -16.61 3.12
C PRO A 408 -45.11 -17.45 2.80
N ILE A 409 -44.95 -18.76 2.59
CA ILE A 409 -46.01 -19.68 2.14
C ILE A 409 -46.56 -20.49 3.32
N ILE A 410 -45.67 -21.06 4.13
CA ILE A 410 -46.03 -22.02 5.19
C ILE A 410 -45.82 -21.48 6.60
N GLY A 411 -45.24 -20.28 6.73
CA GLY A 411 -44.89 -19.66 8.01
C GLY A 411 -43.60 -20.20 8.61
N TYR A 412 -42.94 -19.37 9.42
CA TYR A 412 -41.63 -19.66 10.02
C TYR A 412 -41.62 -20.93 10.90
N GLN A 413 -42.64 -21.13 11.73
CA GLN A 413 -42.66 -22.26 12.68
C GLN A 413 -42.64 -23.60 11.94
N LYS A 414 -43.46 -23.74 10.89
CA LYS A 414 -43.55 -24.94 10.08
C LYS A 414 -42.26 -25.19 9.28
N ALA A 415 -41.68 -24.14 8.70
CA ALA A 415 -40.38 -24.22 8.04
C ALA A 415 -39.26 -24.65 9.01
N ALA A 416 -39.26 -24.14 10.24
CA ALA A 416 -38.27 -24.51 11.27
C ALA A 416 -38.40 -25.98 11.71
N GLU A 417 -39.63 -26.51 11.81
CA GLU A 417 -39.87 -27.93 12.08
C GLU A 417 -39.33 -28.83 10.97
N ILE A 418 -39.57 -28.45 9.71
CA ILE A 418 -39.03 -29.14 8.53
C ILE A 418 -37.50 -29.12 8.56
N ALA A 419 -36.88 -27.96 8.80
CA ALA A 419 -35.42 -27.83 8.88
C ALA A 419 -34.81 -28.75 9.95
N LYS A 420 -35.39 -28.74 11.16
CA LYS A 420 -34.94 -29.57 12.29
C LYS A 420 -35.06 -31.06 11.98
N THR A 421 -36.15 -31.45 11.32
CA THR A 421 -36.40 -32.84 10.92
C THR A 421 -35.40 -33.29 9.87
N ALA A 422 -35.17 -32.47 8.83
CA ALA A 422 -34.16 -32.74 7.81
C ALA A 422 -32.75 -32.87 8.39
N TYR A 423 -32.35 -31.97 9.30
CA TYR A 423 -31.07 -32.06 10.02
C TYR A 423 -30.96 -33.35 10.82
N LYS A 424 -31.96 -33.67 11.65
CA LYS A 424 -31.94 -34.84 12.53
C LYS A 424 -31.87 -36.16 11.74
N GLN A 425 -32.52 -36.20 10.58
CA GLN A 425 -32.59 -37.40 9.75
C GLN A 425 -31.48 -37.46 8.68
N GLY A 426 -30.75 -36.36 8.46
CA GLY A 426 -29.72 -36.26 7.43
C GLY A 426 -30.26 -36.36 5.99
N ARG A 427 -31.53 -35.99 5.78
CA ARG A 427 -32.25 -36.13 4.51
C ARG A 427 -32.30 -34.81 3.72
N PRO A 428 -32.47 -34.87 2.38
CA PRO A 428 -32.77 -33.69 1.58
C PRO A 428 -34.03 -32.98 2.09
N VAL A 429 -33.93 -31.65 2.22
CA VAL A 429 -35.01 -30.84 2.79
C VAL A 429 -36.27 -30.83 1.94
N ILE A 430 -36.14 -31.02 0.63
CA ILE A 430 -37.28 -31.13 -0.29
C ILE A 430 -38.16 -32.35 0.02
N ASP A 431 -37.56 -33.48 0.40
CA ASP A 431 -38.30 -34.70 0.72
C ASP A 431 -39.08 -34.52 2.03
N VAL A 432 -38.47 -33.86 3.03
CA VAL A 432 -39.13 -33.54 4.29
C VAL A 432 -40.23 -32.48 4.08
N ALA A 433 -40.00 -31.48 3.22
CA ALA A 433 -41.03 -30.49 2.89
C ALA A 433 -42.24 -31.13 2.20
N LEU A 434 -42.02 -32.12 1.32
CA LEU A 434 -43.09 -32.86 0.64
C LEU A 434 -43.95 -33.67 1.63
N GLU A 435 -43.36 -34.21 2.68
CA GLU A 435 -44.08 -34.98 3.72
C GLU A 435 -44.89 -34.07 4.66
N HIS A 436 -44.43 -32.84 4.87
CA HIS A 436 -44.97 -31.93 5.87
C HIS A 436 -45.81 -30.78 5.30
N THR A 437 -45.95 -30.67 3.97
CA THR A 437 -46.73 -29.61 3.31
C THR A 437 -47.67 -30.16 2.24
N ASP A 438 -48.70 -29.40 1.88
CA ASP A 438 -49.61 -29.75 0.77
C ASP A 438 -49.05 -29.32 -0.60
N LEU A 439 -47.78 -28.89 -0.66
CA LEU A 439 -47.15 -28.41 -1.88
C LEU A 439 -46.71 -29.60 -2.76
N PRO A 440 -47.09 -29.63 -4.05
CA PRO A 440 -46.63 -30.68 -4.95
C PRO A 440 -45.11 -30.57 -5.17
N ARG A 441 -44.45 -31.72 -5.39
CA ARG A 441 -43.00 -31.79 -5.60
C ARG A 441 -42.49 -30.82 -6.67
N SER A 442 -43.19 -30.69 -7.79
CA SER A 442 -42.82 -29.78 -8.87
C SER A 442 -42.79 -28.30 -8.43
N GLN A 443 -43.69 -27.92 -7.49
CA GLN A 443 -43.68 -26.58 -6.92
C GLN A 443 -42.54 -26.41 -5.92
N LEU A 444 -42.27 -27.42 -5.08
CA LEU A 444 -41.13 -27.41 -4.16
C LEU A 444 -39.78 -27.35 -4.90
N GLU A 445 -39.64 -28.05 -6.03
CA GLU A 445 -38.44 -28.02 -6.87
C GLU A 445 -38.17 -26.61 -7.43
N ILE A 446 -39.23 -25.85 -7.72
CA ILE A 446 -39.11 -24.45 -8.15
C ILE A 446 -38.75 -23.53 -6.98
N LEU A 447 -39.44 -23.68 -5.84
CA LEU A 447 -39.30 -22.81 -4.67
C LEU A 447 -37.99 -23.02 -3.91
N LEU A 448 -37.45 -24.23 -3.96
CA LEU A 448 -36.20 -24.62 -3.28
C LEU A 448 -35.02 -24.72 -4.24
N ASP A 449 -35.18 -24.26 -5.49
CA ASP A 449 -34.12 -24.21 -6.49
C ASP A 449 -33.00 -23.28 -6.01
N PRO A 450 -31.80 -23.82 -5.68
CA PRO A 450 -30.70 -23.01 -5.17
C PRO A 450 -30.30 -21.88 -6.11
N GLU A 451 -30.46 -22.06 -7.42
CA GLU A 451 -30.10 -21.06 -8.41
C GLU A 451 -31.03 -19.85 -8.34
N LYS A 452 -32.34 -20.09 -8.32
CA LYS A 452 -33.35 -19.02 -8.24
C LYS A 452 -33.24 -18.25 -6.94
N LEU A 453 -32.94 -18.95 -5.85
CA LEU A 453 -32.77 -18.35 -4.53
C LEU A 453 -31.59 -17.38 -4.43
N THR A 454 -30.67 -17.37 -5.42
CA THR A 454 -29.61 -16.35 -5.50
C THR A 454 -30.07 -15.00 -6.06
N ALA A 455 -31.23 -14.93 -6.72
CA ALA A 455 -31.71 -13.72 -7.40
C ALA A 455 -32.52 -12.77 -6.51
N GLY A 456 -32.87 -13.21 -5.29
CA GLY A 456 -33.74 -12.47 -4.37
C GLY A 456 -35.23 -12.64 -4.69
N GLY A 457 -36.07 -12.54 -3.66
CA GLY A 457 -37.51 -12.82 -3.74
C GLY A 457 -37.83 -14.32 -3.82
N VAL A 458 -39.06 -14.68 -3.45
CA VAL A 458 -39.69 -15.99 -3.67
C VAL A 458 -41.08 -15.76 -4.25
#